data_AF-A0A438K8H9-F1
#
_entry.id   AF-A0A438K8H9-F1
#
_cell.length_a   1.000
_cell.length_b   1.000
_cell.length_c   1.000
_cell.angle_alpha   90.00
_cell.angle_beta   90.00
_cell.angle_gamma   90.00
#
_symmetry.space_group_name_H-M   'P 1'
#
loop_
_entity.id
_entity.type
_entity.pdbx_description
1 polymer ?
#
loop_
_entity_poly.entity_id
_entity_poly.type
_entity_poly.pdbx_seq_one_letter_code
_entity_poly.pdbx_strand_id
1 'polypeptide(L)'
;MLDAGDDSDKSLNAPTRTYVRDAKAMAATPADVKEYPNSYTFIVDMPGLRSGDIKVQVEDGNVLVISGERKREEEKEGAKYVRMERRVGKFMRKFVFAGECEY
;
A
#
# COMPACT_ATOMS: atom_id res chain seq x y z
N MET A 1 -9.48 -48.30 -14.71
CA MET A 1 -8.13 -47.88 -15.11
C MET A 1 -8.26 -46.69 -16.03
N LEU A 2 -7.92 -45.49 -15.56
CA LEU A 2 -7.37 -44.38 -16.34
C LEU A 2 -6.58 -43.54 -15.33
N ASP A 3 -5.27 -43.73 -15.39
CA ASP A 3 -4.23 -42.93 -14.76
C ASP A 3 -4.03 -41.67 -15.60
N ALA A 4 -3.95 -40.51 -14.96
CA ALA A 4 -3.48 -39.28 -15.57
C ALA A 4 -2.89 -38.35 -14.50
N GLY A 5 -1.61 -38.61 -14.23
CA GLY A 5 -0.54 -37.64 -13.90
C GLY A 5 -0.92 -36.32 -13.26
N ASP A 6 -0.64 -36.21 -11.96
CA ASP A 6 -0.24 -34.97 -11.31
C ASP A 6 1.15 -34.60 -11.84
N ASP A 7 1.19 -33.67 -12.81
CA ASP A 7 2.45 -33.16 -13.37
C ASP A 7 2.71 -31.73 -12.88
N SER A 8 3.85 -31.67 -12.23
CA SER A 8 4.45 -30.58 -11.49
C SER A 8 4.79 -29.32 -12.28
N ASP A 9 4.88 -28.23 -11.51
CA ASP A 9 5.81 -27.11 -11.66
C ASP A 9 5.67 -26.19 -12.89
N LYS A 10 5.02 -25.05 -12.70
CA LYS A 10 5.33 -23.84 -13.46
C LYS A 10 5.42 -22.61 -12.57
N SER A 11 6.67 -22.17 -12.46
CA SER A 11 7.13 -20.79 -12.34
C SER A 11 6.81 -20.08 -11.03
N LEU A 12 7.76 -20.26 -10.12
CA LEU A 12 8.38 -19.17 -9.37
C LEU A 12 8.35 -17.84 -10.16
N ASN A 13 8.09 -16.75 -9.43
CA ASN A 13 8.21 -15.35 -9.84
C ASN A 13 6.95 -14.68 -10.46
N ALA A 14 5.93 -14.49 -9.64
CA ALA A 14 4.97 -13.39 -9.82
C ALA A 14 4.89 -12.59 -8.52
N PRO A 15 5.19 -11.27 -8.50
CA PRO A 15 5.00 -10.48 -7.30
C PRO A 15 3.52 -10.51 -6.96
N THR A 16 3.23 -10.89 -5.73
CA THR A 16 1.89 -11.04 -5.19
C THR A 16 1.05 -9.81 -5.54
N ARG A 17 -0.10 -10.08 -6.16
CA ARG A 17 -1.17 -9.18 -6.62
C ARG A 17 -1.88 -8.46 -5.46
N THR A 18 -1.17 -8.25 -4.36
CA THR A 18 -1.65 -7.92 -3.02
C THR A 18 -1.52 -6.42 -2.71
N TYR A 19 -0.78 -5.68 -3.54
CA TYR A 19 -0.81 -4.23 -3.51
C TYR A 19 -1.90 -3.73 -4.43
N VAL A 20 -2.82 -2.98 -3.83
CA VAL A 20 -3.90 -2.35 -4.53
C VAL A 20 -3.30 -1.26 -5.43
N ARG A 21 -2.95 -1.60 -6.68
CA ARG A 21 -2.79 -0.64 -7.79
C ARG A 21 -4.17 -0.08 -8.22
N ASP A 22 -5.09 0.09 -7.27
CA ASP A 22 -6.40 0.68 -7.51
C ASP A 22 -6.24 2.18 -7.33
N ALA A 23 -6.45 2.95 -8.40
CA ALA A 23 -6.47 4.41 -8.36
C ALA A 23 -7.39 4.92 -7.24
N LYS A 24 -8.42 4.16 -6.85
CA LYS A 24 -9.34 4.49 -5.75
C LYS A 24 -8.72 4.36 -4.35
N ALA A 25 -7.78 3.43 -4.12
CA ALA A 25 -7.07 3.34 -2.84
C ALA A 25 -6.03 4.45 -2.70
N MET A 26 -5.40 4.83 -3.82
CA MET A 26 -4.51 6.00 -3.88
C MET A 26 -5.29 7.31 -3.67
N ALA A 27 -6.50 7.42 -4.22
CA ALA A 27 -7.40 8.56 -3.98
C ALA A 27 -7.84 8.66 -2.50
N ALA A 28 -7.91 7.53 -1.78
CA ALA A 28 -8.29 7.48 -0.37
C ALA A 28 -7.12 7.73 0.61
N THR A 29 -5.92 8.04 0.08
CA THR A 29 -4.73 8.39 0.88
C THR A 29 -4.08 9.67 0.35
N PRO A 30 -4.76 10.83 0.40
CA PRO A 30 -4.23 12.11 -0.06
C PRO A 30 -2.82 12.38 0.46
N ALA A 31 -2.01 13.03 -0.38
CA ALA A 31 -0.63 13.33 -0.04
C ALA A 31 -0.20 14.65 -0.67
N ASP A 32 0.46 15.48 0.12
CA ASP A 32 1.17 16.67 -0.32
C ASP A 32 2.68 16.42 -0.23
N VAL A 33 3.40 16.91 -1.23
CA VAL A 33 4.87 16.86 -1.28
C VAL A 33 5.39 18.27 -1.39
N LYS A 34 6.27 18.65 -0.47
CA LYS A 34 6.98 19.94 -0.47
C LYS A 34 8.45 19.70 -0.71
N GLU A 35 8.99 20.39 -1.70
CA GLU A 35 10.42 20.44 -1.99
C GLU A 35 11.03 21.66 -1.29
N TYR A 36 12.15 21.43 -0.62
CA TYR A 36 13.02 22.46 -0.05
C TYR A 36 14.42 22.28 -0.63
N PRO A 37 15.32 23.28 -0.50
CA PRO A 37 16.63 23.22 -1.13
C PRO A 37 17.46 21.97 -0.81
N ASN A 38 17.29 21.38 0.39
CA ASN A 38 18.07 20.22 0.86
C ASN A 38 17.19 19.05 1.35
N SER A 39 15.87 19.09 1.15
CA SER A 39 14.99 18.05 1.69
C SER A 39 13.61 18.03 1.05
N TYR A 40 12.90 16.93 1.26
CA TYR A 40 11.48 16.81 0.94
C TYR A 40 10.66 16.58 2.21
N THR A 41 9.47 17.17 2.27
CA THR A 41 8.47 16.86 3.30
C THR A 41 7.24 16.26 2.67
N PHE A 42 6.85 15.08 3.17
CA PHE A 42 5.65 14.36 2.74
C PHE A 42 4.60 14.45 3.85
N ILE A 43 3.42 14.92 3.49
CA ILE A 43 2.25 14.97 4.38
C ILE A 43 1.23 14.03 3.78
N VAL A 44 0.92 12.93 4.47
CA VAL A 44 0.04 11.88 3.95
C VAL A 44 -1.07 11.56 4.94
N ASP A 45 -2.31 11.64 4.48
CA ASP A 45 -3.49 11.39 5.29
C ASP A 45 -3.73 9.89 5.45
N MET A 46 -3.41 9.37 6.64
CA MET A 46 -3.52 7.94 6.97
C MET A 46 -4.37 7.70 8.24
N PRO A 47 -5.65 8.12 8.28
CA PRO A 47 -6.48 7.97 9.47
C PRO A 47 -6.78 6.50 9.78
N GLY A 48 -6.73 6.15 11.07
CA GLY A 48 -7.03 4.80 11.58
C GLY A 48 -5.89 3.78 11.41
N LEU A 49 -4.68 4.24 11.07
CA LEU A 49 -3.47 3.41 11.04
C LEU A 49 -2.58 3.79 12.22
N ARG A 50 -1.93 2.79 12.83
CA ARG A 50 -0.87 3.03 13.81
C ARG A 50 0.46 3.15 13.09
N SER A 51 1.46 3.74 13.74
CA SER A 51 2.81 3.88 13.16
C SER A 51 3.40 2.53 12.73
N GLY A 52 3.16 1.46 13.49
CA GLY A 52 3.60 0.10 13.14
C GLY A 52 2.89 -0.53 11.93
N ASP A 53 1.76 0.02 11.50
CA ASP A 53 1.03 -0.45 10.31
C ASP A 53 1.52 0.24 9.02
N ILE A 54 2.46 1.17 9.13
CA ILE A 54 3.00 1.98 8.03
C ILE A 54 4.46 1.61 7.81
N LYS A 55 4.81 1.29 6.56
CA LYS A 55 6.16 1.01 6.12
C LYS A 55 6.60 2.05 5.13
N VAL A 56 7.75 2.67 5.39
CA VAL A 56 8.39 3.70 4.56
C VAL A 56 9.75 3.20 4.13
N GLN A 57 10.02 3.20 2.82
CA GLN A 57 11.27 2.70 2.23
C GLN A 57 11.71 3.59 1.08
N VAL A 58 13.01 3.64 0.81
CA VAL A 58 13.55 4.20 -0.44
C VAL A 58 14.01 3.04 -1.32
N GLU A 59 13.47 2.96 -2.53
CA GLU A 59 13.87 2.04 -3.59
C GLU A 59 14.67 2.80 -4.64
N ASP A 60 15.62 2.13 -5.28
CA ASP A 60 16.38 2.63 -6.45
C ASP A 60 17.06 4.01 -6.27
N GLY A 61 17.32 4.41 -5.02
CA GLY A 61 17.97 5.69 -4.67
C GLY A 61 17.09 6.94 -4.80
N ASN A 62 15.95 6.88 -5.50
CA ASN A 62 15.11 8.04 -5.76
C ASN A 62 13.59 7.78 -5.73
N VAL A 63 13.16 6.65 -5.14
CA VAL A 63 11.73 6.31 -5.05
C VAL A 63 11.32 6.10 -3.59
N LEU A 64 10.54 7.02 -3.03
CA LEU A 64 9.92 6.83 -1.71
C LEU A 64 8.68 5.95 -1.88
N VAL A 65 8.69 4.81 -1.22
CA VAL A 65 7.56 3.88 -1.17
C VAL A 65 6.95 3.91 0.22
N ILE A 66 5.70 4.35 0.29
CA ILE A 66 4.88 4.32 1.50
C ILE A 66 3.82 3.25 1.31
N SER A 67 3.78 2.28 2.22
CA SER A 67 2.80 1.19 2.18
C SER A 67 2.23 0.91 3.56
N GLY A 68 1.06 0.29 3.60
CA GLY A 68 0.42 -0.10 4.85
C GLY A 68 -0.87 -0.86 4.59
N GLU A 69 -1.55 -1.25 5.66
CA GLU A 69 -2.80 -1.99 5.59
C GLU A 69 -3.83 -1.46 6.58
N ARG A 70 -4.91 -0.86 6.07
CA ARG A 70 -6.03 -0.46 6.92
C ARG A 70 -6.91 -1.68 7.14
N LYS A 71 -6.96 -2.19 8.38
CA LYS A 71 -7.83 -3.31 8.75
C LYS A 71 -9.23 -2.82 9.09
N ARG A 72 -10.22 -3.70 8.91
CA ARG A 72 -11.58 -3.46 9.42
C ARG A 72 -11.56 -3.73 10.91
N GLU A 73 -12.20 -2.87 11.70
CA GLU A 73 -12.51 -3.22 13.08
C GLU A 73 -13.58 -4.32 13.08
N GLU A 74 -13.41 -5.34 13.91
CA GLU A 74 -14.43 -6.38 14.08
C GLU A 74 -15.75 -5.74 14.50
N GLU A 75 -16.83 -6.16 13.83
CA GLU A 75 -18.16 -5.68 14.15
C GLU A 75 -18.52 -6.14 15.56
N LYS A 76 -18.76 -5.17 16.45
CA LYS A 76 -19.42 -5.47 17.73
C LYS A 76 -20.85 -5.91 17.42
N GLU A 77 -21.32 -6.96 18.09
CA GLU A 77 -22.69 -7.45 17.94
C GLU A 77 -23.69 -6.29 18.09
N GLY A 78 -24.56 -6.12 17.09
CA GLY A 78 -25.59 -5.07 17.05
C GLY A 78 -25.27 -3.85 16.19
N ALA A 79 -24.05 -3.70 15.64
CA ALA A 79 -23.73 -2.61 14.73
C ALA A 79 -24.04 -2.96 13.27
N LYS A 80 -24.80 -2.11 12.58
CA LYS A 80 -25.07 -2.22 11.14
C LYS A 80 -24.53 -1.00 10.41
N TYR A 81 -23.69 -1.22 9.40
CA TYR A 81 -23.26 -0.15 8.51
C TYR A 81 -24.43 0.33 7.65
N VAL A 82 -24.76 1.62 7.75
CA VAL A 82 -25.73 2.27 6.84
C VAL A 82 -25.06 2.69 5.53
N ARG A 83 -23.79 3.10 5.59
CA ARG A 83 -22.97 3.48 4.43
C ARG A 83 -21.49 3.29 4.75
N MET A 84 -20.72 2.80 3.78
CA MET A 84 -19.28 2.63 3.88
C MET A 84 -18.58 3.30 2.70
N GLU A 85 -17.85 4.38 2.98
CA GLU A 85 -17.07 5.10 1.96
C GLU A 85 -15.56 4.90 2.12
N ARG A 86 -15.12 4.67 3.37
CA ARG A 86 -13.72 4.45 3.71
C ARG A 86 -13.26 3.12 3.15
N ARG A 87 -12.10 3.12 2.50
CA ARG A 87 -11.47 1.91 1.97
C ARG A 87 -10.70 1.17 3.06
N VAL A 88 -10.92 -0.14 3.12
CA VAL A 88 -10.16 -1.11 3.92
C VAL A 88 -9.24 -1.87 2.97
N GLY A 89 -8.08 -2.29 3.46
CA GLY A 89 -7.12 -3.09 2.72
C GLY A 89 -5.74 -2.44 2.62
N LYS A 90 -4.89 -3.08 1.83
CA LYS A 90 -3.51 -2.66 1.60
C LYS A 90 -3.46 -1.46 0.67
N PHE A 91 -2.57 -0.52 0.95
CA PHE A 91 -2.27 0.61 0.07
C PHE A 91 -0.77 0.70 -0.16
N MET A 92 -0.40 1.26 -1.31
CA MET A 92 0.98 1.57 -1.67
C MET A 92 0.98 2.85 -2.51
N ARG A 93 1.81 3.81 -2.12
CA ARG A 93 2.08 5.06 -2.84
C ARG A 93 3.56 5.10 -3.14
N LYS A 94 3.91 5.44 -4.39
CA LYS A 94 5.30 5.66 -4.81
C LYS A 94 5.45 7.12 -5.24
N PHE A 95 6.49 7.77 -4.75
CA PHE A 95 6.89 9.11 -5.14
C PHE A 95 8.30 9.03 -5.73
N VAL A 96 8.47 9.48 -6.97
CA VAL A 96 9.75 9.49 -7.68
C VAL A 96 10.27 10.93 -7.68
N PHE A 97 11.56 11.12 -7.40
CA PHE A 97 12.20 12.44 -7.41
C PHE A 97 13.25 12.54 -8.52
N ALA A 98 13.51 13.77 -8.96
CA ALA A 98 14.48 14.05 -10.02
C ALA A 98 15.94 13.96 -9.55
N GLY A 99 16.20 13.85 -8.24
CA GLY A 99 17.53 13.71 -7.64
C GLY A 99 17.67 12.46 -6.76
N GLU A 100 18.91 12.14 -6.39
CA GLU A 100 19.22 11.06 -5.45
C GLU A 100 18.85 11.47 -4.03
N CYS A 101 18.12 10.61 -3.30
CA CYS A 101 17.83 10.80 -1.88
C CYS A 101 18.92 10.11 -1.06
N GLU A 102 19.80 10.90 -0.45
CA GLU A 102 20.72 10.41 0.59
C GLU A 102 19.97 10.28 1.92
N TYR A 103 20.28 9.22 2.69
CA TYR A 103 19.58 8.85 3.94
C TYR A 103 20.21 9.47 5.17
#